data_AF-A0A2M7N280-F1
#
_entry.id   AF-A0A2M7N280-F1
#
_cell.length_a   1.000
_cell.length_b   1.000
_cell.length_c   1.000
_cell.angle_alpha   90.00
_cell.angle_beta   90.00
_cell.angle_gamma   90.00
#
_symmetry.space_group_name_H-M   'P 1'
#
loop_
_entity.id
_entity.type
_entity.pdbx_description
1 polymer ?
#
loop_
_entity_poly.entity_id
_entity_poly.type
_entity_poly.pdbx_seq_one_letter_code
_entity_poly.pdbx_strand_id
1 'polypeptide(L)'
;MKNNKLKNMLIGITYDLRTDYLKEGFTEEETAEFDKEETIAGIENALKNAGFNTDRIGNIKHLAKKLTNGKTWDLVFNISEG
;
A
#
# COMPACT_ATOMS: atom_id res chain seq x y z
N MET A 1 -6.50 6.51 29.13
CA MET A 1 -7.23 5.65 28.19
C MET A 1 -7.26 6.21 26.75
N LYS A 2 -6.13 6.67 26.18
CA LYS A 2 -6.08 7.23 24.80
C LYS A 2 -5.65 6.22 23.71
N ASN A 3 -5.21 5.02 24.07
CA ASN A 3 -4.55 4.09 23.13
C ASN A 3 -5.46 3.08 22.42
N ASN A 4 -6.76 3.03 22.72
CA ASN A 4 -7.64 2.03 22.11
C ASN A 4 -8.19 2.45 20.74
N LYS A 5 -8.33 3.75 20.49
CA LYS A 5 -8.93 4.25 19.22
C LYS A 5 -7.97 4.14 18.04
N LEU A 6 -6.66 4.30 18.28
CA LEU A 6 -5.63 4.13 17.25
C LEU A 6 -5.45 2.66 16.83
N LYS A 7 -5.60 1.70 17.76
CA LYS A 7 -5.39 0.27 17.48
C LYS A 7 -6.42 -0.37 16.54
N ASN A 8 -7.55 0.28 16.30
CA ASN A 8 -8.60 -0.22 15.40
C ASN A 8 -8.54 0.39 13.99
N MET A 9 -7.63 1.33 13.73
CA MET A 9 -7.55 1.97 12.42
C MET A 9 -7.08 0.98 11.35
N LEU A 10 -7.74 1.03 10.20
CA LEU A 10 -7.33 0.33 9.00
C LEU A 10 -6.51 1.28 8.11
N ILE A 11 -5.21 0.97 7.96
CA ILE A 11 -4.28 1.72 7.12
C ILE A 11 -4.12 1.01 5.77
N GLY A 12 -4.49 1.71 4.71
CA GLY A 12 -4.21 1.29 3.34
C GLY A 12 -2.77 1.59 2.96
N ILE A 13 -2.10 0.73 2.19
CA ILE A 13 -0.76 0.99 1.66
C ILE A 13 -0.82 0.98 0.14
N THR A 14 -0.50 2.10 -0.51
CA THR A 14 -0.36 2.20 -1.96
C THR A 14 1.09 2.20 -2.38
N TYR A 15 1.42 1.45 -3.42
CA TYR A 15 2.79 1.19 -3.86
C TYR A 15 2.80 0.79 -5.34
N ASP A 16 3.92 0.99 -6.01
CA ASP A 16 4.13 0.54 -7.39
C ASP A 16 5.02 -0.68 -7.37
N LEU A 17 4.41 -1.87 -7.24
CA LEU A 17 5.17 -3.11 -7.15
C LEU A 17 5.81 -3.43 -8.49
N ARG A 18 7.14 -3.45 -8.54
CA ARG A 18 7.92 -3.76 -9.74
C ARG A 18 7.43 -5.01 -10.46
N THR A 19 7.12 -6.07 -9.72
CA THR A 19 6.69 -7.35 -10.31
C THR A 19 5.32 -7.26 -10.99
N ASP A 20 4.47 -6.32 -10.62
CA ASP A 20 3.16 -6.14 -11.26
C ASP A 20 3.34 -5.44 -12.62
N TYR A 21 4.19 -4.41 -12.69
CA TYR A 21 4.50 -3.73 -13.94
C TYR A 21 5.27 -4.62 -14.93
N LEU A 22 6.20 -5.45 -14.45
CA LEU A 22 6.85 -6.46 -15.27
C LEU A 22 5.82 -7.44 -15.90
N LYS A 23 4.77 -7.83 -15.16
CA LYS A 23 3.69 -8.67 -15.70
C LYS A 23 2.79 -7.92 -16.69
N GLU A 24 2.67 -6.60 -16.56
CA GLU A 24 1.98 -5.73 -17.51
C GLU A 24 2.79 -5.52 -18.81
N GLY A 25 4.04 -6.00 -18.88
CA GLY A 25 4.87 -5.98 -20.08
C GLY A 25 5.92 -4.87 -20.10
N PHE A 26 6.14 -4.18 -18.98
CA PHE A 26 7.20 -3.19 -18.84
C PHE A 26 8.56 -3.87 -18.75
N THR A 27 9.62 -3.14 -19.12
CA THR A 27 11.00 -3.60 -19.06
C THR A 27 11.60 -3.47 -17.65
N GLU A 28 12.72 -4.17 -17.42
CA GLU A 28 13.49 -4.07 -16.18
C GLU A 28 14.02 -2.64 -15.92
N GLU A 29 14.30 -1.89 -16.99
CA GLU A 29 14.76 -0.50 -16.96
C GLU A 29 13.63 0.45 -16.57
N GLU A 30 12.47 0.34 -17.24
CA GLU A 30 11.28 1.14 -16.94
C GLU A 30 10.74 0.93 -15.52
N THR A 31 11.11 -0.19 -14.89
CA THR A 31 10.65 -0.55 -13.53
C THR A 31 11.75 -0.49 -12.48
N ALA A 32 12.91 0.09 -12.80
CA ALA A 32 14.07 0.10 -11.90
C ALA A 32 13.81 0.90 -10.61
N GLU A 33 12.96 1.93 -10.68
CA GLU A 33 12.60 2.81 -9.56
C GLU A 33 11.40 2.28 -8.75
N PHE A 34 10.71 1.24 -9.24
CA PHE A 34 9.53 0.68 -8.61
C PHE A 34 9.84 -0.16 -7.36
N ASP A 35 8.82 -0.25 -6.49
CA ASP A 35 8.92 -0.85 -5.18
C ASP A 35 9.22 -2.35 -5.23
N LYS A 36 10.04 -2.79 -4.29
CA LYS A 36 10.27 -4.20 -4.01
C LYS A 36 9.29 -4.69 -2.95
N GLU A 37 8.96 -5.98 -3.03
CA GLU A 37 8.11 -6.66 -2.05
C GLU A 37 8.61 -6.50 -0.61
N GLU A 38 9.94 -6.47 -0.43
CA GLU A 38 10.59 -6.27 0.88
C GLU A 38 10.30 -4.89 1.48
N THR A 39 10.31 -3.82 0.67
CA THR A 39 9.97 -2.47 1.12
C THR A 39 8.54 -2.43 1.65
N ILE A 40 7.61 -2.99 0.90
CA ILE A 40 6.19 -3.05 1.25
C ILE A 40 5.99 -3.87 2.53
N ALA A 41 6.66 -5.03 2.64
CA ALA A 41 6.60 -5.87 3.83
C ALA A 41 7.20 -5.17 5.07
N GLY A 42 8.29 -4.41 4.91
CA GLY A 42 8.90 -3.63 5.99
C GLY A 42 7.94 -2.56 6.54
N ILE A 43 7.28 -1.81 5.66
CA ILE A 43 6.29 -0.80 6.04
C ILE A 43 5.08 -1.45 6.72
N GLU A 44 4.54 -2.52 6.12
CA GLU A 44 3.40 -3.26 6.67
C GLU A 44 3.71 -3.78 8.08
N ASN A 45 4.88 -4.37 8.29
CA ASN A 45 5.31 -4.87 9.59
C ASN A 45 5.50 -3.74 10.60
N ALA A 46 6.07 -2.60 10.21
CA ALA A 46 6.21 -1.44 11.08
C ALA A 46 4.83 -0.91 11.55
N LEU A 47 3.86 -0.82 10.64
CA LEU A 47 2.49 -0.39 10.96
C LEU A 47 1.77 -1.40 11.87
N LYS A 48 1.89 -2.70 11.59
CA LYS A 48 1.36 -3.77 12.45
C LYS A 48 1.97 -3.74 13.84
N ASN A 49 3.29 -3.57 13.96
CA ASN A 49 4.00 -3.46 15.23
C ASN A 49 3.61 -2.21 16.04
N ALA A 50 3.24 -1.12 15.35
CA ALA A 50 2.65 0.06 15.98
C ALA A 50 1.19 -0.16 16.45
N GLY A 51 0.59 -1.31 16.09
CA GLY A 51 -0.73 -1.74 16.54
C GLY A 51 -1.87 -1.43 15.58
N PHE A 52 -1.58 -1.12 14.31
CA PHE A 52 -2.60 -0.82 13.29
C PHE A 52 -2.96 -2.06 12.46
N ASN A 53 -4.17 -2.08 11.91
CA ASN A 53 -4.54 -3.01 10.85
C ASN A 53 -4.07 -2.45 9.51
N THR A 54 -3.71 -3.33 8.56
CA THR A 54 -3.19 -2.93 7.26
C THR A 54 -3.90 -3.66 6.11
N ASP A 55 -4.01 -2.97 4.97
CA ASP A 55 -4.50 -3.53 3.70
C ASP A 55 -3.57 -3.05 2.58
N ARG A 56 -2.98 -3.99 1.85
CA ARG A 56 -2.16 -3.70 0.67
C ARG A 56 -3.08 -3.36 -0.50
N ILE A 57 -2.99 -2.13 -0.99
CA ILE A 57 -3.89 -1.61 -2.02
C ILE A 57 -3.35 -1.89 -3.42
N GLY A 58 -2.03 -1.79 -3.62
CA GLY A 58 -1.39 -1.70 -4.94
C GLY A 58 -1.30 -0.24 -5.40
N ASN A 59 -1.11 -0.04 -6.71
CA ASN A 59 -0.93 1.30 -7.28
C ASN A 59 -2.20 2.17 -7.23
N ILE A 60 -2.06 3.42 -7.70
CA ILE A 60 -3.14 4.41 -7.71
C ILE A 60 -4.40 3.95 -8.46
N LYS A 61 -4.26 3.16 -9.52
CA LYS A 61 -5.41 2.61 -10.28
C LYS A 61 -6.22 1.65 -9.41
N HIS A 62 -5.55 0.81 -8.63
CA HIS A 62 -6.22 -0.08 -7.67
C HIS A 62 -6.89 0.71 -6.55
N LEU A 63 -6.26 1.76 -6.03
CA LEU A 63 -6.88 2.65 -5.04
C LEU A 63 -8.17 3.25 -5.59
N ALA A 64 -8.13 3.88 -6.76
CA ALA A 64 -9.29 4.50 -7.40
C ALA A 64 -10.43 3.49 -7.64
N LYS A 65 -10.11 2.28 -8.12
CA LYS A 65 -11.07 1.20 -8.30
C LYS A 65 -11.71 0.77 -6.98
N LYS A 66 -10.93 0.65 -5.89
CA LYS A 66 -11.49 0.26 -4.59
C LYS A 66 -12.33 1.38 -3.98
N LEU A 67 -11.90 2.64 -4.08
CA LEU A 67 -12.66 3.82 -3.61
C LEU A 67 -14.02 3.96 -4.31
N THR A 68 -14.05 3.81 -5.63
CA THR A 68 -15.29 3.86 -6.42
C THR A 68 -16.25 2.70 -6.10
N ASN A 69 -15.73 1.59 -5.59
CA ASN A 69 -16.53 0.47 -5.07
C ASN A 69 -16.93 0.64 -3.58
N GLY A 70 -16.71 1.81 -2.98
CA GLY A 70 -17.10 2.12 -1.61
C GLY A 70 -16.17 1.54 -0.53
N LYS A 71 -14.99 1.02 -0.89
CA LYS A 71 -13.98 0.63 0.09
C LYS A 71 -13.41 1.89 0.73
N THR A 72 -13.26 1.86 2.05
CA THR A 72 -12.71 2.98 2.83
C THR A 72 -11.58 2.50 3.73
N TRP A 73 -10.68 3.43 4.07
CA TRP A 73 -9.62 3.27 5.06
C TRP A 73 -9.63 4.50 5.99
N ASP A 74 -9.13 4.35 7.20
CA ASP A 74 -8.98 5.49 8.11
C ASP A 74 -7.82 6.40 7.69
N LEU A 75 -6.79 5.80 7.06
CA LEU A 75 -5.62 6.49 6.49
C LEU A 75 -5.05 5.67 5.33
N VAL A 76 -4.46 6.33 4.35
CA VAL A 76 -3.66 5.68 3.28
C VAL A 76 -2.23 6.16 3.37
N PHE A 77 -1.29 5.23 3.57
CA PHE A 77 0.15 5.46 3.52
C PHE A 77 0.60 5.27 2.08
N ASN A 78 0.91 6.38 1.40
CA ASN A 78 1.22 6.37 -0.02
C ASN A 78 2.72 6.36 -0.29
N ILE A 79 3.19 5.36 -1.03
CA ILE A 79 4.53 5.30 -1.64
C ILE A 79 4.50 5.06 -3.16
N SER A 80 3.32 5.00 -3.78
CA SER A 80 3.21 4.96 -5.25
C SER A 80 3.43 6.33 -5.90
N GLU A 81 3.93 6.33 -7.12
CA GLU A 81 4.12 7.47 -8.01
C GLU A 81 2.92 7.63 -8.97
N GLY A 82 2.45 8.88 -9.16
CA GLY A 82 1.30 9.21 -10.01
C GLY A 82 0.51 10.44 -9.57
#